data_AF-A0A497JYT8-F1
#
_entry.id   AF-A0A497JYT8-F1
#
_cell.length_a   1.000
_cell.length_b   1.000
_cell.length_c   1.000
_cell.angle_alpha   90.00
_cell.angle_beta   90.00
_cell.angle_gamma   90.00
#
_symmetry.space_group_name_H-M   'P 1'
#
loop_
_entity.id
_entity.type
_entity.pdbx_description
1 polymer ?
#
loop_
_entity_poly.entity_id
_entity_poly.type
_entity_poly.pdbx_seq_one_letter_code
_entity_poly.pdbx_strand_id
1 'polypeptide(L)'
;MLNKQGPTYSEIRQAILDKIPAQVGITRIEFEGPRLAIYCQKPEFLQENSHIVGEIAGIIKKRIVIRSDPSVRMDEMQAEDIIKEILVDAGLVQAYFDPALGEVVLEVEKPGVAIGKNRSNVVEIVKKTHWSPNFKRSPPIPSMTIRQIRG
;
A
#
# COMPACT_ATOMS: atom_id res chain seq x y z
N MET A 1 3.81 34.62 21.82
CA MET A 1 4.13 33.20 21.58
C MET A 1 2.89 32.54 21.01
N LEU A 2 2.86 32.28 19.69
CA LEU A 2 1.70 31.64 19.05
C LEU A 2 1.72 30.15 19.36
N ASN A 3 0.73 29.70 20.12
CA ASN A 3 0.46 28.30 20.41
C ASN A 3 0.29 27.55 19.07
N LYS A 4 1.33 26.83 18.63
CA LYS A 4 1.22 25.87 17.52
C LYS A 4 0.54 24.60 18.04
N GLN A 5 -0.75 24.68 18.35
CA GLN A 5 -1.55 23.46 18.39
C GLN A 5 -1.64 22.94 16.95
N GLY A 6 -1.22 21.69 16.74
CA GLY A 6 -1.39 21.04 15.44
C GLY A 6 -2.87 20.93 15.06
N PRO A 7 -3.19 20.66 13.79
CA PRO A 7 -4.57 20.51 13.36
C PRO A 7 -5.27 19.42 14.18
N THR A 8 -6.49 19.71 14.62
CA THR A 8 -7.35 18.79 15.35
C THR A 8 -7.72 17.59 14.48
N TYR A 9 -8.16 16.49 15.09
CA TYR A 9 -8.59 15.31 14.35
C TYR A 9 -9.73 15.61 13.35
N SER A 10 -10.66 16.49 13.74
CA SER A 10 -11.77 16.90 12.87
C SER A 10 -11.28 17.67 11.65
N GLU A 11 -10.34 18.59 11.81
CA GLU A 11 -9.75 19.35 10.69
C GLU A 11 -8.96 18.44 9.74
N ILE A 12 -8.21 17.49 10.31
CA ILE A 12 -7.49 16.45 9.55
C ILE A 12 -8.48 15.64 8.71
N ARG A 13 -9.56 15.15 9.31
CA ARG A 13 -10.57 14.35 8.64
C ARG A 13 -11.27 15.13 7.53
N GLN A 14 -11.64 16.38 7.78
CA GLN A 14 -12.28 17.23 6.79
C GLN A 14 -11.36 17.49 5.59
N ALA A 15 -10.10 17.86 5.82
CA ALA A 15 -9.13 18.09 4.75
C ALA A 15 -8.90 16.84 3.87
N ILE A 16 -8.98 15.65 4.45
CA ILE A 16 -8.91 14.39 3.70
C ILE A 16 -10.15 14.19 2.84
N LEU A 17 -11.34 14.35 3.42
CA LEU A 17 -12.62 14.15 2.71
C LEU A 17 -12.83 15.16 1.58
N ASP A 18 -12.37 16.40 1.74
CA ASP A 18 -12.51 17.45 0.73
C ASP A 18 -11.59 17.23 -0.49
N LYS A 19 -10.41 16.62 -0.28
CA LYS A 19 -9.41 16.42 -1.34
C LYS A 19 -9.47 15.04 -1.99
N ILE A 20 -9.89 14.00 -1.27
CA ILE A 20 -9.96 12.66 -1.83
C ILE A 20 -11.30 12.47 -2.55
N PRO A 21 -11.29 12.07 -3.83
CA PRO A 21 -12.51 11.81 -4.58
C PRO A 21 -13.40 10.76 -3.91
N ALA A 22 -14.71 11.00 -3.83
CA ALA A 22 -15.66 10.08 -3.20
C ALA A 22 -15.64 8.66 -3.80
N GLN A 23 -15.30 8.54 -5.09
CA GLN A 23 -15.17 7.26 -5.80
C GLN A 23 -14.09 6.32 -5.22
N VAL A 24 -13.13 6.86 -4.45
CA VAL A 24 -12.11 6.07 -3.74
C VAL A 24 -12.74 5.22 -2.64
N GLY A 25 -13.88 5.66 -2.09
CA GLY A 25 -14.60 4.94 -1.05
C GLY A 25 -13.79 4.80 0.24
N ILE A 26 -13.47 5.92 0.90
CA ILE A 26 -12.78 5.91 2.20
C ILE A 26 -13.68 5.23 3.23
N THR A 27 -13.15 4.23 3.92
CA THR A 27 -13.89 3.48 4.96
C THR A 27 -13.48 3.89 6.36
N ARG A 28 -12.18 4.09 6.62
CA ARG A 28 -11.66 4.53 7.92
C ARG A 28 -10.38 5.35 7.81
N ILE A 29 -10.14 6.21 8.80
CA ILE A 29 -8.94 7.04 8.94
C ILE A 29 -8.40 6.87 10.36
N GLU A 30 -7.21 6.28 10.48
CA GLU A 30 -6.64 5.86 11.77
C GLU A 30 -5.19 6.30 11.93
N PHE A 31 -4.76 6.50 13.17
CA PHE A 31 -3.35 6.75 13.49
C PHE A 31 -2.65 5.42 13.78
N GLU A 32 -1.75 5.02 12.90
CA GLU A 32 -0.91 3.83 13.02
C GLU A 32 0.51 4.26 13.43
N GLY A 33 0.72 4.46 14.74
CA GLY A 33 1.96 4.99 15.28
C GLY A 33 2.28 6.38 14.71
N PRO A 34 3.40 6.58 14.00
CA PRO A 34 3.74 7.88 13.41
C PRO A 34 3.00 8.18 12.09
N ARG A 35 2.17 7.24 11.58
CA ARG A 35 1.50 7.33 10.29
C ARG A 35 0.01 7.60 10.45
N LEU A 36 -0.56 8.31 9.47
CA LEU A 36 -2.00 8.45 9.29
C LEU A 36 -2.42 7.50 8.16
N ALA A 37 -3.10 6.41 8.52
CA ALA A 37 -3.59 5.41 7.60
C ALA A 37 -4.98 5.77 7.10
N ILE A 38 -5.15 5.79 5.79
CA ILE A 38 -6.43 6.00 5.11
C ILE A 38 -6.79 4.69 4.43
N TYR A 39 -7.85 4.04 4.89
CA TYR A 39 -8.36 2.83 4.26
C TYR A 39 -9.43 3.18 3.24
N CYS A 40 -9.38 2.48 2.13
CA CYS A 40 -10.30 2.70 1.02
C CYS A 40 -10.60 1.42 0.25
N GLN A 41 -11.76 1.41 -0.39
CA GLN A 41 -12.18 0.29 -1.23
C GLN A 41 -11.47 0.26 -2.58
N LYS A 42 -11.08 1.42 -3.10
CA LYS A 42 -10.44 1.54 -4.43
C LYS A 42 -9.10 2.29 -4.35
N PRO A 43 -8.07 1.69 -3.73
CA PRO A 43 -6.75 2.30 -3.54
C PRO A 43 -6.02 2.62 -4.85
N GLU A 44 -6.35 1.94 -5.95
CA GLU A 44 -5.74 2.13 -7.27
C GLU A 44 -5.87 3.58 -7.79
N PHE A 45 -6.99 4.26 -7.51
CA PHE A 45 -7.17 5.66 -7.91
C PHE A 45 -6.17 6.59 -7.24
N LEU A 46 -5.77 6.31 -5.99
CA LEU A 46 -4.79 7.11 -5.27
C LEU A 46 -3.36 6.75 -5.66
N GLN A 47 -3.12 5.55 -6.18
CA GLN A 47 -1.84 5.18 -6.78
C GLN A 47 -1.61 5.94 -8.10
N GLU A 48 -2.65 6.02 -8.94
CA GLU A 48 -2.62 6.78 -10.19
C GLU A 48 -2.54 8.29 -9.93
N ASN A 49 -3.24 8.79 -8.91
CA ASN A 49 -3.30 10.21 -8.53
C ASN A 49 -2.49 10.53 -7.27
N SER A 50 -1.25 10.06 -7.22
CA SER A 50 -0.37 10.18 -6.03
C SER A 50 -0.14 11.62 -5.53
N HIS A 51 -0.32 12.64 -6.39
CA HIS A 51 -0.25 14.05 -6.02
C HIS A 51 -1.26 14.45 -4.93
N ILE A 52 -2.46 13.86 -4.94
CA ILE A 52 -3.52 14.13 -3.95
C ILE A 52 -3.00 13.79 -2.54
N VAL A 53 -2.38 12.62 -2.38
CA VAL A 53 -1.83 12.17 -1.10
C VAL A 53 -0.69 13.08 -0.64
N GLY A 54 0.16 13.54 -1.57
CA GLY A 54 1.25 14.47 -1.30
C GLY A 54 0.78 15.82 -0.78
N GLU A 55 -0.26 16.39 -1.39
CA GLU A 55 -0.86 17.66 -0.97
C GLU A 55 -1.46 17.56 0.44
N ILE A 56 -2.23 16.50 0.70
CA ILE A 56 -2.84 16.26 2.01
C ILE A 56 -1.75 16.10 3.08
N ALA A 57 -0.69 15.34 2.80
CA ALA A 57 0.46 15.18 3.71
C ALA A 57 1.16 16.53 3.97
N GLY A 58 1.26 17.38 2.94
CA GLY A 58 1.81 18.73 3.02
C GLY A 58 1.00 19.66 3.93
N ILE A 59 -0.33 19.52 3.97
CA ILE A 59 -1.23 20.31 4.83
C ILE A 59 -1.18 19.79 6.27
N ILE A 60 -1.36 18.49 6.46
CA ILE A 60 -1.50 17.87 7.78
C ILE A 60 -0.15 17.74 8.49
N LYS A 61 0.97 17.79 7.76
CA LYS A 61 2.34 17.58 8.26
C LYS A 61 2.51 16.23 8.98
N LYS A 62 1.82 15.20 8.49
CA LYS A 62 1.94 13.80 8.94
C LYS A 62 2.24 12.90 7.76
N ARG A 63 2.89 11.77 8.02
CA ARG A 63 3.14 10.74 7.01
C ARG A 63 1.85 9.98 6.73
N ILE A 64 1.32 10.11 5.53
CA ILE A 64 0.09 9.42 5.11
C ILE A 64 0.45 8.09 4.45
N VAL A 65 -0.31 7.04 4.76
CA VAL A 65 -0.27 5.76 4.07
C VAL A 65 -1.66 5.40 3.59
N ILE A 66 -1.73 4.91 2.35
CA ILE A 66 -2.98 4.41 1.77
C ILE A 66 -3.02 2.91 2.01
N ARG A 67 -4.14 2.45 2.54
CA ARG A 67 -4.43 1.06 2.86
C ARG A 67 -5.66 0.62 2.07
N SER A 68 -5.66 -0.62 1.63
CA SER A 68 -6.87 -1.24 1.10
C SER A 68 -7.74 -1.70 2.26
N ASP A 69 -9.04 -1.48 2.17
CA ASP A 69 -9.97 -1.97 3.18
C ASP A 69 -9.94 -3.52 3.23
N PRO A 70 -9.87 -4.15 4.42
CA PRO A 70 -9.86 -5.61 4.52
C PRO A 70 -11.04 -6.31 3.82
N SER A 71 -12.20 -5.66 3.72
CA SER A 71 -13.41 -6.23 3.11
C SER A 71 -13.34 -6.40 1.60
N VAL A 72 -12.44 -5.68 0.92
CA VAL A 72 -12.28 -5.76 -0.55
C VAL A 72 -11.02 -6.51 -0.97
N ARG A 73 -10.16 -6.89 -0.02
CA ARG A 73 -8.94 -7.64 -0.34
C ARG A 73 -9.27 -9.04 -0.80
N MET A 74 -8.63 -9.44 -1.89
CA MET A 74 -8.69 -10.81 -2.38
C MET A 74 -8.06 -11.75 -1.35
N ASP A 75 -8.52 -13.00 -1.32
CA ASP A 75 -7.88 -14.06 -0.53
C ASP A 75 -6.40 -14.21 -0.92
N GLU A 76 -5.54 -14.51 0.06
CA GLU A 76 -4.09 -14.54 -0.13
C GLU A 76 -3.67 -15.57 -1.18
N MET A 77 -4.31 -16.75 -1.22
CA MET A 77 -3.97 -17.80 -2.17
C MET A 77 -4.31 -17.38 -3.61
N GLN A 78 -5.50 -16.81 -3.80
CA GLN A 78 -5.94 -16.30 -5.10
C GLN A 78 -5.09 -15.11 -5.56
N ALA A 79 -4.76 -14.21 -4.63
CA ALA A 79 -3.89 -13.07 -4.91
C ALA A 79 -2.49 -13.52 -5.31
N GLU A 80 -1.94 -14.53 -4.65
CA GLU A 80 -0.62 -15.08 -4.97
C GLU A 80 -0.57 -15.65 -6.39
N ASP A 81 -1.60 -16.37 -6.83
CA ASP A 81 -1.67 -16.92 -8.18
C ASP A 81 -1.71 -15.82 -9.24
N ILE A 82 -2.53 -14.79 -9.05
CA ILE A 82 -2.56 -13.61 -9.93
C ILE A 82 -1.19 -12.89 -9.96
N ILE A 83 -0.53 -12.76 -8.81
CA ILE A 83 0.77 -12.10 -8.72
C ILE A 83 1.85 -12.91 -9.46
N LYS A 84 1.82 -14.24 -9.38
CA LYS A 84 2.72 -15.12 -10.14
C LYS A 84 2.57 -14.90 -11.65
N GLU A 85 1.34 -14.77 -12.14
CA GLU A 85 1.04 -14.50 -13.55
C GLU A 85 1.54 -13.11 -13.99
N ILE A 86 1.40 -12.08 -13.15
CA ILE A 86 1.88 -10.72 -13.48
C ILE A 86 3.42 -10.66 -13.49
N LEU A 87 4.08 -11.46 -12.66
CA LEU A 87 5.53 -11.37 -12.40
C LEU A 87 6.36 -12.47 -13.04
N VAL A 88 5.86 -13.12 -14.09
CA VAL A 88 6.54 -14.24 -14.79
C VAL A 88 8.00 -13.92 -15.13
N ASP A 89 8.28 -12.71 -15.62
CA ASP A 89 9.63 -12.32 -16.05
C ASP A 89 10.53 -11.77 -14.93
N ALA A 90 9.96 -11.54 -13.75
CA ALA A 90 10.64 -10.91 -12.62
C ALA A 90 11.37 -11.89 -11.69
N GLY A 91 11.09 -13.19 -11.83
CA GLY A 91 11.64 -14.24 -10.97
C GLY A 91 11.11 -14.11 -9.55
N LEU A 92 9.79 -14.26 -9.36
CA LEU A 92 9.18 -14.28 -8.03
C LEU A 92 9.65 -15.52 -7.27
N VAL A 93 10.24 -15.29 -6.10
CA VAL A 93 10.80 -16.34 -5.22
C VAL A 93 9.81 -16.67 -4.11
N GLN A 94 9.32 -15.65 -3.39
CA GLN A 94 8.36 -15.80 -2.29
C GLN A 94 7.43 -14.58 -2.18
N ALA A 95 6.21 -14.81 -1.73
CA ALA A 95 5.24 -13.78 -1.35
C ALA A 95 4.88 -13.94 0.14
N TYR A 96 4.85 -12.83 0.87
CA TYR A 96 4.44 -12.79 2.28
C TYR A 96 3.36 -11.74 2.46
N PHE A 97 2.18 -12.15 2.89
CA PHE A 97 1.06 -11.25 3.11
C PHE A 97 1.11 -10.68 4.53
N ASP A 98 0.89 -9.37 4.64
CA ASP A 98 0.69 -8.67 5.91
C ASP A 98 -0.74 -8.11 5.94
N PRO A 99 -1.71 -8.88 6.51
CA PRO A 99 -3.10 -8.47 6.59
C PRO A 99 -3.33 -7.20 7.40
N ALA A 100 -2.47 -6.91 8.38
CA ALA A 100 -2.60 -5.70 9.18
C ALA A 100 -2.32 -4.47 8.32
N LEU A 101 -1.34 -4.55 7.43
CA LEU A 101 -0.95 -3.45 6.54
C LEU A 101 -1.64 -3.49 5.17
N GLY A 102 -2.27 -4.61 4.78
CA GLY A 102 -2.74 -4.81 3.41
C GLY A 102 -1.62 -4.78 2.39
N GLU A 103 -0.43 -5.18 2.81
CA GLU A 103 0.76 -5.24 1.97
C GLU A 103 1.10 -6.69 1.66
N VAL A 104 1.67 -6.92 0.48
CA VAL A 104 2.30 -8.20 0.12
C VAL A 104 3.77 -7.94 -0.17
N VAL A 105 4.65 -8.53 0.61
CA VAL A 105 6.10 -8.47 0.41
C VAL A 105 6.48 -9.51 -0.64
N LEU A 106 7.02 -9.04 -1.76
CA LEU A 106 7.35 -9.88 -2.92
C LEU A 106 8.86 -9.93 -3.06
N GLU A 107 9.45 -11.09 -2.72
CA GLU A 107 10.87 -11.36 -2.94
C GLU A 107 11.08 -11.80 -4.38
N VAL A 108 11.82 -10.99 -5.14
CA VAL A 108 12.02 -11.16 -6.59
C VAL A 108 13.50 -11.10 -6.92
N GLU A 109 13.91 -11.80 -7.96
CA GLU A 109 15.30 -11.72 -8.48
C GLU A 109 15.56 -10.36 -9.12
N LYS A 110 14.58 -9.83 -9.87
CA LYS A 110 14.71 -8.61 -10.68
C LYS A 110 13.69 -7.54 -10.24
N PRO A 111 13.93 -6.78 -9.14
CA PRO A 111 12.98 -5.77 -8.65
C PRO A 111 12.58 -4.71 -9.68
N GLY A 112 13.50 -4.27 -10.54
CA GLY A 112 13.19 -3.28 -11.57
C GLY A 112 12.19 -3.78 -12.61
N VAL A 113 12.28 -5.06 -12.99
CA VAL A 113 11.31 -5.72 -13.88
C VAL A 113 9.99 -5.94 -13.14
N ALA A 114 10.07 -6.36 -11.87
CA ALA A 114 8.90 -6.62 -11.04
C ALA A 114 8.00 -5.39 -10.84
N ILE A 115 8.60 -4.20 -10.66
CA ILE A 115 7.87 -2.94 -10.53
C ILE A 115 7.20 -2.54 -11.86
N GLY A 116 7.85 -2.86 -12.99
CA GLY A 116 7.41 -2.46 -14.32
C GLY A 116 7.68 -0.98 -14.65
N LYS A 117 7.56 -0.62 -15.94
CA LYS A 117 7.69 0.78 -16.38
C LYS A 117 6.56 1.60 -15.78
N ASN A 118 6.87 2.78 -15.25
CA ASN A 118 5.90 3.66 -14.58
C ASN A 118 5.07 2.94 -13.51
N ARG A 119 5.64 1.94 -12.83
CA ARG A 119 4.94 1.14 -11.81
C ARG A 119 3.73 0.38 -12.33
N SER A 120 3.70 -0.01 -13.62
CA SER A 120 2.58 -0.74 -14.24
C SER A 120 2.13 -1.95 -13.43
N ASN A 121 3.08 -2.77 -12.96
CA ASN A 121 2.77 -3.98 -12.22
C ASN A 121 2.29 -3.68 -10.80
N VAL A 122 2.76 -2.59 -10.18
CA VAL A 122 2.22 -2.14 -8.88
C VAL A 122 0.74 -1.82 -9.03
N VAL A 123 0.38 -1.02 -10.03
CA VAL A 123 -1.01 -0.63 -10.28
C VAL A 123 -1.86 -1.84 -10.64
N GLU A 124 -1.34 -2.73 -11.49
CA GLU A 124 -2.06 -3.94 -11.92
C GLU A 124 -2.32 -4.91 -10.75
N ILE A 125 -1.33 -5.16 -9.89
CA ILE A 125 -1.50 -5.99 -8.70
C ILE A 125 -2.55 -5.37 -7.78
N VAL A 126 -2.44 -4.08 -7.45
CA VAL A 126 -3.41 -3.39 -6.58
C VAL A 126 -4.82 -3.45 -7.19
N LYS A 127 -4.95 -3.26 -8.50
CA LYS A 127 -6.24 -3.28 -9.19
C LYS A 127 -6.89 -4.66 -9.21
N LYS A 128 -6.10 -5.73 -9.34
CA LYS A 128 -6.64 -7.10 -9.43
C LYS A 128 -6.86 -7.74 -8.06
N THR A 129 -6.02 -7.44 -7.07
CA THR A 129 -6.01 -8.15 -5.78
C THR A 129 -6.37 -7.27 -4.59
N HIS A 130 -6.35 -5.94 -4.77
CA HIS A 130 -6.42 -4.95 -3.69
C HIS A 130 -5.31 -5.11 -2.63
N TRP A 131 -4.22 -5.82 -2.93
CA TRP A 131 -3.02 -5.86 -2.07
C TRP A 131 -1.98 -4.87 -2.56
N SER A 132 -1.31 -4.17 -1.62
CA SER A 132 -0.23 -3.24 -1.95
C SER A 132 1.11 -3.98 -2.06
N PRO A 133 1.73 -4.10 -3.25
CA PRO A 133 2.96 -4.85 -3.40
C PRO A 133 4.18 -4.08 -2.88
N ASN A 134 5.04 -4.78 -2.16
CA ASN A 134 6.31 -4.28 -1.63
C ASN A 134 7.45 -5.17 -2.12
N PHE A 135 8.08 -4.76 -3.23
CA PHE A 135 9.14 -5.53 -3.86
C PHE A 135 10.45 -5.47 -3.08
N LYS A 136 11.03 -6.66 -2.83
CA LYS A 136 12.34 -6.85 -2.22
C LYS A 136 13.20 -7.70 -3.14
N ARG A 137 14.50 -7.41 -3.19
CA ARG A 137 15.44 -8.31 -3.86
C ARG A 137 15.58 -9.58 -3.02
N SER A 138 15.43 -10.74 -3.66
CA SER A 138 15.68 -12.02 -3.01
C SER A 138 17.13 -12.10 -2.50
N PRO A 139 17.37 -12.51 -1.24
CA PRO A 139 18.72 -12.67 -0.72
C PRO A 139 19.43 -13.85 -1.41
N PRO A 140 20.76 -13.78 -1.64
CA PRO A 140 21.51 -14.89 -2.25
C PRO A 140 21.46 -16.18 -1.42
N ILE A 141 21.34 -16.06 -0.09
CA ILE A 141 21.24 -17.18 0.84
C ILE A 141 19.94 -17.02 1.63
N PRO A 142 19.02 -18.00 1.57
CA PRO A 142 17.78 -17.94 2.33
C PRO A 142 18.06 -18.10 3.83
N SER A 143 17.48 -17.23 4.64
CA SER A 143 17.53 -17.33 6.10
C SER A 143 16.27 -18.01 6.64
N MET A 144 16.46 -19.11 7.38
CA MET A 144 15.36 -19.82 8.07
C MET A 144 14.65 -18.91 9.09
N THR A 145 15.40 -18.08 9.83
CA THR A 145 14.84 -17.18 10.84
C THR A 145 13.96 -16.10 10.22
N ILE A 146 14.38 -15.50 9.10
CA ILE A 146 13.57 -14.48 8.41
C ILE A 146 12.28 -15.10 7.87
N ARG A 147 12.35 -16.32 7.33
CA ARG A 147 11.16 -17.05 6.84
C ARG A 147 10.15 -17.29 7.95
N GLN A 148 10.59 -17.75 9.12
CA GLN A 148 9.69 -18.07 10.23
C GLN A 148 9.05 -16.83 10.89
N ILE A 149 9.65 -15.64 10.72
CA ILE A 149 9.07 -14.39 11.23
C ILE A 149 8.04 -13.79 10.24
N ARG A 150 8.20 -14.06 8.94
CA ARG A 150 7.38 -13.46 7.87
C ARG A 150 6.27 -14.37 7.33
N GLY A 151 6.43 -15.68 7.42
CA GLY A 151 5.41 -16.68 7.08
C GLY A 151 4.75 -17.23 8.32
#